data_AF-A0A8K1LE14-F1
#
_entry.id   AF-A0A8K1LE14-F1
#
_cell.length_a   1.000
_cell.length_b   1.000
_cell.length_c   1.000
_cell.angle_alpha   90.00
_cell.angle_beta   90.00
_cell.angle_gamma   90.00
#
_symmetry.space_group_name_H-M   'P 1'
#
loop_
_entity.id
_entity.type
_entity.pdbx_description
1 polymer ?
#
loop_
_entity_poly.entity_id
_entity_poly.type
_entity_poly.pdbx_seq_one_letter_code
_entity_poly.pdbx_strand_id
1 'polypeptide(L)'
;MLAVVLALLPGVGIGDYIEQWPQKILQRAGASLNISCYQNYSNLAYMFWYQQPPRNGVVIGPYIEQWPGRIIQRAGASLNISCYQNYSNLAYMFWYQQPPGNGLKLIVATSTWTQNFYEDGYSEAKFEVNRKSRGYILMTIKNVTAKDEATYFCAANDHTV
;
A
#
# COMPACT_ATOMS: atom_id res chain seq x y z
N MET A 1 2.22 14.37 31.26
CA MET A 1 3.25 14.14 30.21
C MET A 1 2.54 13.52 29.02
N LEU A 2 2.48 14.21 27.88
CA LEU A 2 1.95 13.63 26.63
C LEU A 2 2.99 12.66 26.06
N ALA A 3 2.68 11.37 26.08
CA ALA A 3 3.47 10.35 25.41
C ALA A 3 2.85 10.07 24.03
N VAL A 4 3.68 10.02 23.00
CA VAL A 4 3.27 9.56 21.67
C VAL A 4 3.47 8.05 21.64
N VAL A 5 2.40 7.31 21.34
CA VAL A 5 2.46 5.86 21.14
C VAL A 5 2.53 5.61 19.64
N LEU A 6 3.68 5.15 19.18
CA LEU A 6 3.83 4.60 17.83
C LEU A 6 3.71 3.09 17.95
N ALA A 7 2.59 2.56 17.47
CA ALA A 7 2.45 1.13 17.23
C ALA A 7 3.05 0.86 15.85
N LEU A 8 4.22 0.26 15.83
CA LEU A 8 4.78 -0.29 14.61
C LEU A 8 4.16 -1.67 14.48
N LEU A 9 3.00 -1.73 13.83
CA LEU A 9 2.50 -3.02 13.39
C LEU A 9 3.60 -3.61 12.51
N PRO A 10 4.06 -4.85 12.78
CA PRO A 10 4.93 -5.52 11.83
C PRO A 10 4.16 -5.52 10.52
N GLY A 11 4.61 -4.70 9.59
CA GLY A 11 4.10 -4.73 8.24
C GLY A 11 4.48 -6.10 7.72
N VAL A 12 3.53 -7.03 7.70
CA VAL A 12 3.60 -8.17 6.79
C VAL A 12 3.54 -7.59 5.38
N GLY A 13 4.70 -7.13 4.92
CA GLY A 13 4.98 -6.94 3.50
C GLY A 13 4.96 -8.29 2.81
N ILE A 14 5.29 -8.29 1.53
CA ILE A 14 5.31 -9.48 0.68
C ILE A 14 6.11 -10.62 1.36
N GLY A 15 5.40 -11.68 1.80
CA GLY A 15 5.97 -12.82 2.55
C GLY A 15 6.35 -12.51 4.00
N ASP A 16 6.36 -13.54 4.86
CA ASP A 16 6.73 -13.51 6.29
C ASP A 16 8.20 -13.09 6.59
N TYR A 17 8.78 -12.14 5.86
CA TYR A 17 10.24 -11.89 5.84
C TYR A 17 10.68 -10.48 6.26
N ILE A 18 9.78 -9.59 6.68
CA ILE A 18 10.13 -8.24 7.16
C ILE A 18 9.99 -8.15 8.68
N GLU A 19 11.10 -7.89 9.36
CA GLU A 19 11.14 -7.69 10.81
C GLU A 19 11.45 -6.23 11.14
N GLN A 20 10.58 -5.58 11.93
CA GLN A 20 10.78 -4.21 12.41
C GLN A 20 10.91 -4.19 13.92
N TRP A 21 11.76 -3.32 14.46
CA TRP A 21 11.87 -3.14 15.91
C TRP A 21 12.26 -1.69 16.27
N PRO A 22 11.85 -1.22 17.45
CA PRO A 22 11.00 -1.89 18.45
C PRO A 22 9.50 -1.83 18.11
N GLN A 23 8.77 -2.94 18.30
CA GLN A 23 7.35 -3.11 17.92
C GLN A 23 6.38 -2.07 18.52
N LYS A 24 6.74 -1.51 19.68
CA LYS A 24 5.99 -0.47 20.36
C LYS A 24 6.96 0.54 20.94
N ILE A 25 6.76 1.82 20.60
CA ILE A 25 7.54 2.91 21.15
C ILE A 25 6.63 3.77 22.01
N LEU A 26 7.09 4.00 23.25
CA LEU A 26 6.51 4.98 24.16
C LEU A 26 7.58 6.04 24.43
N GLN A 27 7.45 7.20 23.79
CA GLN A 27 8.39 8.31 23.97
C GLN A 27 7.67 9.63 24.24
N ARG A 28 8.42 10.60 24.78
CA ARG A 28 7.94 11.96 24.97
C ARG A 28 7.84 12.67 23.63
N ALA A 29 6.84 13.52 23.47
CA ALA A 29 6.76 14.40 22.30
C ALA A 29 8.05 15.24 22.17
N GLY A 30 8.64 15.26 20.98
CA GLY A 30 9.90 15.96 20.69
C GLY A 30 11.18 15.16 20.93
N ALA A 31 11.09 13.92 21.42
CA ALA A 31 12.25 13.02 21.51
C ALA A 31 12.54 12.36 20.16
N SER A 32 13.83 12.10 19.89
CA SER A 32 14.28 11.32 18.74
C SER A 32 14.30 9.83 19.08
N LEU A 33 13.95 9.00 18.10
CA LEU A 33 13.98 7.54 18.19
C LEU A 33 14.59 6.95 16.93
N ASN A 34 15.17 5.77 17.07
CA ASN A 34 15.64 4.97 15.94
C ASN A 34 14.70 3.78 15.77
N ILE A 35 14.26 3.58 14.54
CA ILE A 35 13.51 2.38 14.15
C ILE A 35 14.38 1.61 13.17
N SER A 36 14.43 0.30 13.34
CA SER A 36 15.17 -0.60 12.47
C SER A 36 14.21 -1.54 11.76
N CYS A 37 14.57 -1.87 10.52
CA CYS A 37 13.85 -2.81 9.68
C CYS A 37 14.90 -3.74 9.05
N TYR A 38 14.60 -5.03 9.00
CA TYR A 38 15.39 -6.06 8.36
C TYR A 38 14.49 -6.86 7.42
N GLN A 39 15.02 -7.24 6.27
CA GLN A 39 14.32 -8.08 5.32
C GLN A 39 15.27 -9.12 4.72
N ASN A 40 14.82 -10.37 4.60
CA ASN A 40 15.68 -11.52 4.23
C ASN A 40 15.44 -12.06 2.80
N TYR A 41 14.87 -11.26 1.91
CA TYR A 41 14.54 -11.68 0.54
C TYR A 41 15.55 -11.15 -0.49
N SER A 42 16.40 -12.01 -1.03
CA SER A 42 17.49 -11.64 -1.94
C SER A 42 17.08 -11.00 -3.27
N ASN A 43 15.80 -11.07 -3.65
CA ASN A 43 15.28 -10.48 -4.90
C ASN A 43 14.58 -9.12 -4.71
N LEU A 44 14.48 -8.61 -3.49
CA LEU A 44 13.94 -7.26 -3.22
C LEU A 44 15.09 -6.25 -3.17
N ALA A 45 15.10 -5.31 -4.13
CA ALA A 45 16.16 -4.31 -4.27
C ALA A 45 16.00 -3.10 -3.33
N TYR A 46 14.82 -2.90 -2.74
CA TYR A 46 14.50 -1.71 -1.97
C TYR A 46 13.67 -1.99 -0.71
N MET A 47 13.91 -1.18 0.34
CA MET A 47 13.17 -1.19 1.60
C MET A 47 12.72 0.23 1.92
N PHE A 48 11.42 0.42 2.18
CA PHE A 48 10.84 1.74 2.40
C PHE A 48 10.19 1.85 3.79
N TRP A 49 10.35 3.01 4.42
CA TRP A 49 9.61 3.38 5.61
C TRP A 49 8.32 4.09 5.20
N TYR A 50 7.20 3.73 5.81
CA TYR A 50 5.95 4.46 5.69
C TYR A 50 5.37 4.77 7.07
N GLN A 51 4.78 5.94 7.21
CA GLN A 51 4.08 6.36 8.41
C GLN A 51 2.58 6.24 8.17
N GLN A 52 1.87 5.51 9.04
CA GLN A 52 0.41 5.51 9.09
C GLN A 52 -0.05 6.34 10.29
N PRO A 53 -0.50 7.60 10.10
CA PRO A 53 -1.08 8.36 11.19
C PRO A 53 -2.40 7.71 11.64
N PRO A 54 -2.73 7.72 12.94
CA PRO A 54 -4.03 7.25 13.40
C PRO A 54 -5.15 8.03 12.69
N ARG A 55 -6.06 7.30 12.03
CA ARG A 55 -7.28 7.81 11.35
C ARG A 55 -7.10 8.52 10.00
N ASN A 56 -5.87 8.63 9.48
CA ASN A 56 -5.62 9.12 8.13
C ASN A 56 -4.98 8.03 7.27
N GLY A 57 -5.35 7.97 6.00
CA GLY A 57 -4.76 7.03 5.04
C GLY A 57 -3.24 7.22 4.89
N VAL A 58 -2.59 6.21 4.31
CA VAL A 58 -1.16 6.26 4.01
C VAL A 58 -0.92 7.34 2.96
N VAL A 59 -0.11 8.34 3.27
CA VAL A 59 0.42 9.29 2.28
C VAL A 59 1.93 9.06 2.22
N ILE A 60 2.41 8.42 1.15
CA ILE A 60 3.83 8.28 0.87
C ILE A 60 4.15 9.19 -0.32
N GLY A 61 4.93 10.23 -0.06
CA GLY A 61 5.36 11.17 -1.09
C GLY A 61 4.19 11.92 -1.75
N PRO A 62 4.22 12.10 -3.08
CA PRO A 62 3.45 13.09 -3.85
C PRO A 62 1.94 13.14 -3.57
N TYR A 63 1.24 14.24 -3.90
CA TYR A 63 -0.22 14.35 -3.77
C TYR A 63 -0.90 13.17 -4.48
N ILE A 64 -1.46 12.27 -3.67
CA ILE A 64 -2.23 11.11 -4.08
C ILE A 64 -3.68 11.37 -3.69
N GLU A 65 -4.57 11.28 -4.66
CA GLU A 65 -6.02 11.35 -4.45
C GLU A 65 -6.64 10.01 -4.84
N GLN A 66 -7.35 9.38 -3.90
CA GLN A 66 -8.03 8.10 -4.13
C GLN A 66 -9.52 8.21 -3.86
N TRP A 67 -10.33 7.56 -4.69
CA TRP A 67 -11.78 7.54 -4.50
C TRP A 67 -12.42 6.27 -5.08
N PRO A 68 -13.58 5.86 -4.56
CA PRO A 68 -14.27 6.39 -3.37
C PRO A 68 -13.49 6.15 -2.07
N GLY A 69 -13.62 7.03 -1.08
CA GLY A 69 -12.95 6.87 0.23
C GLY A 69 -13.51 5.71 1.07
N ARG A 70 -14.75 5.29 0.82
CA ARG A 70 -15.39 4.12 1.43
C ARG A 70 -16.42 3.54 0.49
N ILE A 71 -16.45 2.22 0.37
CA ILE A 71 -17.41 1.48 -0.45
C ILE A 71 -17.95 0.33 0.39
N ILE A 72 -19.26 0.09 0.32
CA ILE A 72 -19.89 -1.14 0.80
C ILE A 72 -20.47 -1.83 -0.43
N GLN A 73 -20.01 -3.04 -0.71
CA GLN A 73 -20.44 -3.79 -1.89
C GLN A 73 -21.03 -5.15 -1.46
N ARG A 74 -22.06 -5.60 -2.17
CA ARG A 74 -22.59 -6.97 -1.98
C ARG A 74 -21.60 -7.99 -2.51
N ALA A 75 -21.52 -9.14 -1.85
CA ALA A 75 -20.75 -10.27 -2.36
C ALA A 75 -21.21 -10.63 -3.78
N GLY A 76 -20.27 -11.02 -4.65
CA GLY A 76 -20.51 -11.35 -6.05
C GLY A 76 -20.40 -10.17 -7.02
N ALA A 77 -20.52 -8.93 -6.54
CA ALA A 77 -20.43 -7.76 -7.40
C ALA A 77 -18.97 -7.29 -7.59
N SER A 78 -18.74 -6.45 -8.59
CA SER A 78 -17.45 -5.79 -8.81
C SER A 78 -17.46 -4.36 -8.26
N LEU A 79 -16.31 -3.83 -7.87
CA LEU A 79 -16.15 -2.42 -7.46
C LEU A 79 -14.91 -1.79 -8.11
N ASN A 80 -14.94 -0.47 -8.21
CA ASN A 80 -13.90 0.33 -8.84
C ASN A 80 -13.28 1.29 -7.82
N ILE A 81 -11.95 1.36 -7.80
CA ILE A 81 -11.16 2.28 -7.00
C ILE A 81 -10.21 3.04 -7.93
N SER A 82 -10.33 4.35 -7.95
CA SER A 82 -9.47 5.24 -8.74
C SER A 82 -8.40 5.86 -7.87
N CYS A 83 -7.25 6.11 -8.48
CA CYS A 83 -6.16 6.86 -7.89
C CYS A 83 -5.56 7.82 -8.91
N TYR A 84 -5.29 9.04 -8.44
CA TYR A 84 -4.62 10.09 -9.19
C TYR A 84 -3.39 10.60 -8.44
N GLN A 85 -2.36 10.96 -9.20
CA GLN A 85 -1.16 11.63 -8.72
C GLN A 85 -0.78 12.77 -9.69
N ASN A 86 -0.28 13.89 -9.18
CA ASN A 86 -0.04 15.12 -9.97
C ASN A 86 1.44 15.38 -10.34
N TYR A 87 2.34 14.42 -10.12
CA TYR A 87 3.77 14.51 -10.39
C TYR A 87 4.13 13.80 -11.70
N SER A 88 4.65 14.56 -12.65
CA SER A 88 4.95 14.08 -14.00
C SER A 88 6.16 13.14 -14.06
N ASN A 89 7.03 13.11 -13.05
CA ASN A 89 8.25 12.31 -13.02
C ASN A 89 8.05 10.89 -12.47
N LEU A 90 6.91 10.57 -11.87
CA LEU A 90 6.66 9.24 -11.32
C LEU A 90 6.25 8.27 -12.42
N ALA A 91 7.13 7.33 -12.75
CA ALA A 91 6.88 6.31 -13.77
C ALA A 91 6.02 5.16 -13.26
N TYR A 92 6.01 4.90 -11.94
CA TYR A 92 5.36 3.74 -11.34
C TYR A 92 4.16 4.13 -10.47
N MET A 93 3.14 3.28 -10.51
CA MET A 93 1.98 3.35 -9.61
C MET A 93 1.64 1.96 -9.10
N PHE A 94 1.22 1.88 -7.85
CA PHE A 94 1.05 0.64 -7.10
C PHE A 94 -0.32 0.60 -6.43
N TRP A 95 -0.89 -0.60 -6.32
CA TRP A 95 -2.00 -0.86 -5.40
C TRP A 95 -1.57 -1.82 -4.31
N TYR A 96 -1.96 -1.48 -3.09
CA TYR A 96 -1.75 -2.29 -1.90
C TYR A 96 -3.08 -2.64 -1.25
N GLN A 97 -3.11 -3.80 -0.60
CA GLN A 97 -4.20 -4.27 0.25
C GLN A 97 -3.72 -4.36 1.70
N GLN A 98 -4.48 -3.81 2.64
CA GLN A 98 -4.29 -4.02 4.07
C GLN A 98 -5.55 -4.66 4.67
N PRO A 99 -5.58 -6.00 4.80
CA PRO A 99 -6.66 -6.68 5.51
C PRO A 99 -6.67 -6.29 7.00
N PRO A 100 -7.84 -6.36 7.69
CA PRO A 100 -7.93 -6.09 9.12
C PRO A 100 -6.94 -6.92 9.93
N GLY A 101 -6.13 -6.26 10.77
CA GLY A 101 -5.14 -6.91 11.63
C GLY A 101 -3.87 -7.41 10.92
N ASN A 102 -3.74 -7.18 9.61
CA ASN A 102 -2.59 -7.61 8.81
C ASN A 102 -1.75 -6.42 8.31
N GLY A 103 -0.55 -6.74 7.83
CA GLY A 103 0.33 -5.80 7.15
C GLY A 103 -0.15 -5.38 5.76
N LEU A 104 0.54 -4.38 5.20
CA LEU A 104 0.31 -3.87 3.86
C LEU A 104 0.93 -4.83 2.82
N LYS A 105 0.12 -5.39 1.93
CA LYS A 105 0.54 -6.30 0.86
C LYS A 105 0.45 -5.64 -0.50
N LEU A 106 1.49 -5.77 -1.33
CA LEU A 106 1.45 -5.32 -2.72
C LEU A 106 0.49 -6.21 -3.50
N ILE A 107 -0.43 -5.62 -4.25
CA ILE A 107 -1.30 -6.33 -5.20
C ILE A 107 -0.61 -6.35 -6.57
N VAL A 108 -0.21 -5.17 -7.02
CA VAL A 108 0.24 -4.92 -8.39
C VAL A 108 1.12 -3.69 -8.47
N ALA A 109 2.19 -3.81 -9.24
CA ALA A 109 3.04 -2.72 -9.69
C ALA A 109 2.80 -2.45 -11.17
N THR A 110 2.62 -1.18 -11.53
CA THR A 110 2.41 -0.76 -12.92
C THR A 110 3.45 0.26 -13.35
N SER A 111 3.80 0.26 -14.63
CA SER A 111 4.60 1.30 -15.28
C SER A 111 3.89 1.80 -16.56
N THR A 112 4.33 2.92 -17.14
CA THR A 112 3.84 3.36 -18.46
C THR A 112 4.48 2.62 -19.64
N TRP A 113 5.44 1.73 -19.37
CA TRP A 113 6.33 1.15 -20.39
C TRP A 113 6.32 -0.38 -20.42
N THR A 114 5.87 -1.02 -19.33
CA THR A 114 5.92 -2.47 -19.13
C THR A 114 4.55 -3.00 -18.76
N GLN A 115 4.37 -4.32 -18.88
CA GLN A 115 3.19 -5.00 -18.36
C GLN A 115 3.09 -4.86 -16.83
N ASN A 116 1.87 -5.01 -16.32
CA ASN A 116 1.59 -5.02 -14.89
C ASN A 116 2.24 -6.24 -14.24
N PHE A 117 2.94 -6.03 -13.13
CA PHE A 117 3.51 -7.09 -12.31
C PHE A 117 2.58 -7.34 -11.12
N TYR A 118 2.01 -8.53 -11.03
CA TYR A 118 1.19 -8.95 -9.89
C TYR A 118 2.04 -9.74 -8.90
N GLU A 119 1.78 -9.50 -7.62
CA GLU A 119 2.41 -10.25 -6.55
C GLU A 119 1.83 -11.66 -6.42
N ASP A 120 2.58 -12.57 -5.81
CA ASP A 120 2.12 -13.94 -5.56
C ASP A 120 0.77 -13.96 -4.82
N GLY A 121 -0.17 -14.73 -5.37
CA GLY A 121 -1.55 -14.82 -4.85
C GLY A 121 -2.51 -13.75 -5.38
N TYR A 122 -2.02 -12.78 -6.17
CA TYR A 122 -2.84 -11.79 -6.86
C TYR A 122 -2.85 -12.04 -8.37
N SER A 123 -3.91 -11.59 -9.05
CA SER A 123 -4.02 -11.74 -10.51
C SER A 123 -4.99 -10.73 -11.10
N GLU A 124 -4.81 -10.45 -12.39
CA GLU A 124 -5.69 -9.59 -13.19
C GLU A 124 -7.14 -10.10 -13.26
N ALA A 125 -7.34 -11.42 -13.15
CA ALA A 125 -8.67 -12.03 -13.12
C ALA A 125 -9.50 -11.56 -11.91
N LYS A 126 -8.83 -11.21 -10.79
CA LYS A 126 -9.46 -10.72 -9.57
C LYS A 126 -9.34 -9.20 -9.40
N PHE A 127 -8.15 -8.66 -9.67
CA PHE A 127 -7.80 -7.25 -9.53
C PHE A 127 -7.41 -6.71 -10.90
N GLU A 128 -8.38 -6.34 -11.72
CA GLU A 128 -8.10 -5.77 -13.04
C GLU A 128 -7.59 -4.34 -12.88
N VAL A 129 -6.49 -4.00 -13.54
CA VAL A 129 -5.86 -2.69 -13.41
C VAL A 129 -5.75 -2.01 -14.77
N ASN A 130 -6.37 -0.84 -14.88
CA ASN A 130 -6.34 -0.01 -16.07
C ASN A 130 -5.60 1.30 -15.78
N ARG A 131 -4.41 1.42 -16.36
CA ARG A 131 -3.60 2.64 -16.30
C ARG A 131 -3.95 3.57 -17.46
N LYS A 132 -4.79 4.58 -17.20
CA LYS A 132 -5.24 5.51 -18.24
C LYS A 132 -4.21 6.58 -18.59
N SER A 133 -3.34 6.94 -17.64
CA SER A 133 -2.26 7.90 -17.86
C SER A 133 -1.11 7.67 -16.87
N ARG A 134 -0.02 8.43 -17.01
CA ARG A 134 1.07 8.39 -16.02
C ARG A 134 0.59 8.71 -14.61
N GLY A 135 -0.38 9.63 -14.50
CA GLY A 135 -0.92 10.12 -13.25
C GLY A 135 -2.21 9.45 -12.78
N TYR A 136 -2.77 8.51 -13.53
CA TYR A 136 -4.07 7.93 -13.20
C TYR A 136 -4.10 6.42 -13.40
N ILE A 137 -4.55 5.72 -12.36
CA ILE A 137 -4.73 4.27 -12.33
C ILE A 137 -6.10 3.92 -11.74
N LEU A 138 -6.80 3.00 -12.39
CA LEU A 138 -8.08 2.44 -11.95
C LEU A 138 -7.89 0.96 -11.63
N MET A 139 -8.34 0.51 -10.46
CA MET A 139 -8.43 -0.89 -10.11
C MET A 139 -9.89 -1.33 -9.99
N THR A 140 -10.22 -2.43 -10.66
CA THR A 140 -11.52 -3.10 -10.58
C THR A 140 -11.36 -4.42 -9.83
N ILE A 141 -11.96 -4.51 -8.65
CA ILE A 141 -12.01 -5.75 -7.88
C ILE A 141 -13.24 -6.52 -8.33
N LYS A 142 -13.04 -7.67 -8.97
CA LYS A 142 -14.11 -8.51 -9.54
C LYS A 142 -14.64 -9.50 -8.50
N ASN A 143 -15.93 -9.82 -8.58
CA ASN A 143 -16.57 -10.88 -7.77
C ASN A 143 -16.17 -10.78 -6.28
N VAL A 144 -16.46 -9.64 -5.65
CA VAL A 144 -16.07 -9.31 -4.28
C VAL A 144 -16.61 -10.34 -3.29
N THR A 145 -15.78 -10.72 -2.32
CA THR A 145 -16.07 -11.67 -1.25
C THR A 145 -15.66 -11.08 0.09
N ALA A 146 -16.02 -11.74 1.20
CA ALA A 146 -15.58 -11.32 2.53
C ALA A 146 -14.04 -11.29 2.68
N LYS A 147 -13.30 -12.06 1.90
CA LYS A 147 -11.82 -12.05 1.91
C LYS A 147 -11.22 -10.77 1.32
N ASP A 148 -12.01 -10.03 0.56
CA ASP A 148 -11.59 -8.77 -0.07
C ASP A 148 -11.84 -7.55 0.83
N GLU A 149 -12.38 -7.76 2.04
CA GLU A 149 -12.51 -6.71 3.04
C GLU A 149 -11.13 -6.26 3.50
N ALA A 150 -10.77 -5.04 3.11
CA ALA A 150 -9.46 -4.45 3.38
C ALA A 150 -9.50 -2.94 3.18
N THR A 151 -8.48 -2.26 3.69
CA THR A 151 -8.15 -0.90 3.24
C THR A 151 -7.24 -1.01 2.03
N TYR A 152 -7.58 -0.32 0.95
CA TYR A 152 -6.79 -0.29 -0.28
C TYR A 152 -6.04 1.04 -0.40
N PHE A 153 -4.74 0.96 -0.68
CA PHE A 153 -3.89 2.13 -0.81
C PHE A 153 -3.27 2.21 -2.18
N CYS A 154 -3.19 3.42 -2.71
CA CYS A 154 -2.44 3.73 -3.90
C CYS A 154 -1.12 4.42 -3.53
N ALA A 155 -0.07 4.12 -4.27
CA ALA A 155 1.20 4.85 -4.18
C ALA A 155 1.77 5.09 -5.58
N ALA A 156 2.69 6.04 -5.68
CA ALA A 156 3.41 6.33 -6.92
C ALA A 156 4.88 6.62 -6.64
N ASN A 157 5.76 6.22 -7.56
CA ASN A 157 7.21 6.41 -7.44
C ASN A 157 7.89 6.61 -8.81
N ASP A 158 9.12 7.11 -8.84
CA ASP A 158 9.96 7.21 -10.04
C ASP A 158 10.77 5.94 -10.35
N HIS A 159 10.93 5.03 -9.38
CA HIS A 159 11.62 3.74 -9.52
C HIS A 159 10.71 2.51 -9.33
N THR A 160 11.10 1.37 -9.93
CA THR A 160 10.47 0.05 -9.72
C THR A 160 10.69 -0.45 -8.29
N VAL A 161 9.76 -1.28 -7.80
CA VAL A 161 9.96 -2.21 -6.68
C VAL A 161 11.01 -3.26 -7.07
#